data_AF-A0AAI9K6R7-F1
#
_entry.id   AF-A0AAI9K6R7-F1
#
_cell.length_a   1.000
_cell.length_b   1.000
_cell.length_c   1.000
_cell.angle_alpha   90.00
_cell.angle_beta   90.00
_cell.angle_gamma   90.00
#
_symmetry.space_group_name_H-M   'P 1'
#
loop_
_entity.id
_entity.type
_entity.pdbx_description
1 polymer ?
#
loop_
_entity_poly.entity_id
_entity_poly.type
_entity_poly.pdbx_seq_one_letter_code
_entity_poly.pdbx_strand_id
1 'polypeptide(L)'
;MDVRVNKNDKMVEWDVGGKTISIYNEYTLYAFKHGKGMLMIKEKYETSDSGFSAYNEEGNLVFSYRSLGNHLNYRNKDISVINGAIISADYEEEKRKLIIIKEFNEIRSLLIYDDNADFLSEINCPKGYIFVSLKNCAGHIMVVAQGINDLTRDSFGRNDWNFEINFENFYVERKSITQ
;
A
#
# COMPACT_ATOMS: atom_id res chain seq x y z
N MET A 1 -5.27 3.19 -19.67
CA MET A 1 -3.98 2.51 -19.47
C MET A 1 -4.25 1.03 -19.63
N ASP A 2 -3.78 0.47 -20.75
CA ASP A 2 -3.87 -0.96 -21.02
C ASP A 2 -2.54 -1.60 -20.61
N VAL A 3 -2.60 -2.65 -19.79
CA VAL A 3 -1.43 -3.33 -19.22
C VAL A 3 -1.27 -4.68 -19.88
N ARG A 4 -0.05 -4.98 -20.34
CA ARG A 4 0.33 -6.26 -20.94
C ARG A 4 1.48 -6.86 -20.14
N VAL A 5 1.39 -8.15 -19.84
CA VAL A 5 2.45 -8.89 -19.14
C VAL A 5 2.94 -9.99 -20.06
N ASN A 6 4.20 -9.88 -20.49
CA ASN A 6 4.88 -10.93 -21.23
C ASN A 6 5.77 -11.73 -20.27
N LYS A 7 5.27 -12.89 -19.86
CA LYS A 7 5.97 -13.76 -18.91
C LYS A 7 7.24 -14.41 -19.49
N ASN A 8 7.30 -14.64 -20.79
CA ASN A 8 8.44 -15.30 -21.43
C ASN A 8 9.66 -14.37 -21.42
N ASP A 9 9.44 -13.10 -21.78
CA ASP A 9 10.51 -12.10 -21.82
C ASP A 9 10.69 -11.39 -20.47
N LYS A 10 9.92 -11.79 -19.44
CA LYS A 10 9.92 -11.16 -18.10
C LYS A 10 9.66 -9.66 -18.16
N MET A 11 8.81 -9.23 -19.10
CA MET A 11 8.50 -7.82 -19.34
C MET A 11 7.07 -7.50 -18.93
N VAL A 12 6.90 -6.34 -18.30
CA VAL A 12 5.60 -5.70 -18.06
C VAL A 12 5.56 -4.41 -18.85
N GLU A 13 4.53 -4.27 -19.68
CA GLU A 13 4.39 -3.15 -20.59
C GLU A 13 3.03 -2.49 -20.44
N TRP A 14 2.97 -1.18 -20.62
CA TRP A 14 1.71 -0.45 -20.63
C TRP A 14 1.78 0.79 -21.50
N ASP A 15 0.63 1.19 -22.02
CA ASP A 15 0.50 2.36 -22.87
C ASP A 15 -0.13 3.53 -22.10
N VAL A 16 0.58 4.66 -22.06
CA VAL A 16 0.09 5.95 -21.54
C VAL A 16 0.43 7.06 -22.52
N GLY A 17 -0.59 7.83 -22.94
CA GLY A 17 -0.40 8.99 -23.82
C GLY A 17 0.25 8.66 -25.17
N GLY A 18 0.03 7.45 -25.70
CA GLY A 18 0.63 6.99 -26.96
C GLY A 18 2.10 6.56 -26.86
N LYS A 19 2.64 6.46 -25.64
CA LYS A 19 3.97 5.89 -25.37
C LYS A 19 3.82 4.53 -24.68
N THR A 20 4.58 3.56 -25.15
CA THR A 20 4.75 2.28 -24.47
C THR A 20 5.88 2.40 -23.46
N ILE A 21 5.56 2.07 -22.21
CA ILE A 21 6.54 1.90 -21.14
C ILE A 21 6.77 0.41 -20.96
N SER A 22 8.02 0.00 -20.77
CA SER A 22 8.40 -1.41 -20.59
C SER A 22 9.36 -1.54 -19.41
N ILE A 23 9.02 -2.42 -18.47
CA ILE A 23 9.83 -2.73 -17.29
C ILE A 23 10.19 -4.22 -17.31
N TYR A 24 11.49 -4.52 -17.17
CA TYR A 24 11.95 -5.88 -16.93
C TYR A 24 11.76 -6.23 -15.44
N ASN A 25 11.04 -7.32 -15.17
CA ASN A 25 10.87 -7.85 -13.82
C ASN A 25 10.66 -9.36 -13.87
N GLU A 26 11.68 -10.09 -13.43
CA GLU A 26 11.70 -11.56 -13.47
C GLU A 26 10.77 -12.25 -12.49
N TYR A 27 10.32 -11.53 -11.46
CA TYR A 27 9.48 -12.06 -10.39
C TYR A 27 7.99 -11.79 -10.63
N THR A 28 7.63 -11.24 -11.79
CA THR A 28 6.26 -10.85 -12.11
C THR A 28 5.29 -12.03 -12.04
N LEU A 29 4.33 -11.95 -11.12
CA LEU A 29 3.19 -12.86 -11.06
C LEU A 29 2.06 -12.35 -11.95
N TYR A 30 1.67 -11.09 -11.74
CA TYR A 30 0.73 -10.31 -12.55
C TYR A 30 0.92 -8.81 -12.29
N ALA A 31 0.40 -7.96 -13.18
CA ALA A 31 0.41 -6.51 -13.03
C ALA A 31 -0.98 -5.94 -13.29
N PHE A 32 -1.30 -4.83 -12.64
CA PHE A 32 -2.62 -4.20 -12.73
C PHE A 32 -2.54 -2.70 -12.50
N LYS A 33 -3.50 -1.96 -13.07
CA LYS A 33 -3.67 -0.54 -12.75
C LYS A 33 -3.98 -0.40 -11.26
N HIS A 34 -3.22 0.45 -10.58
CA HIS A 34 -3.37 0.76 -9.16
C HIS A 34 -3.61 2.25 -9.01
N GLY A 35 -4.63 2.64 -8.26
CA GLY A 35 -5.02 4.04 -8.12
C GLY A 35 -5.36 4.77 -9.42
N LYS A 36 -5.03 6.06 -9.51
CA LYS A 36 -5.35 6.94 -10.65
C LYS A 36 -4.32 6.79 -11.77
N GLY A 37 -3.03 6.90 -11.45
CA GLY A 37 -1.92 6.96 -12.40
C GLY A 37 -0.76 6.03 -12.05
N MET A 38 -1.02 4.88 -11.43
CA MET A 38 0.02 3.92 -11.11
C MET A 38 -0.23 2.53 -11.70
N LEU A 39 0.88 1.82 -11.91
CA LEU A 39 0.90 0.39 -12.14
C LEU A 39 1.45 -0.29 -10.89
N MET A 40 0.81 -1.37 -10.46
CA MET A 40 1.39 -2.26 -9.47
C MET A 40 1.70 -3.62 -10.12
N ILE A 41 2.93 -4.09 -9.92
CA ILE A 41 3.39 -5.42 -10.26
C ILE A 41 3.39 -6.22 -8.97
N LYS A 42 2.63 -7.32 -8.93
CA LYS A 42 2.74 -8.30 -7.85
C LYS A 42 3.82 -9.30 -8.18
N GLU A 43 4.69 -9.55 -7.21
CA GLU A 43 5.90 -10.33 -7.38
C GLU A 43 5.84 -11.61 -6.55
N LYS A 44 6.41 -12.68 -7.09
CA LYS A 44 6.64 -13.93 -6.38
C LYS A 44 8.10 -14.33 -6.56
N TYR A 45 8.79 -14.40 -5.43
CA TYR A 45 10.19 -14.79 -5.35
C TYR A 45 10.31 -16.30 -5.12
N GLU A 46 11.54 -16.81 -5.09
CA GLU A 46 11.81 -18.19 -4.65
C GLU A 46 11.34 -18.37 -3.19
N THR A 47 11.01 -19.61 -2.79
CA THR A 47 10.63 -20.01 -1.40
C THR A 47 9.35 -19.42 -0.78
N SER A 48 8.34 -19.06 -1.59
CA SER A 48 7.02 -18.52 -1.16
C SER A 48 7.05 -17.06 -0.68
N ASP A 49 8.20 -16.39 -0.81
CA ASP A 49 8.32 -14.96 -0.59
C ASP A 49 7.58 -14.20 -1.70
N SER A 50 6.95 -13.09 -1.31
CA SER A 50 6.16 -12.26 -2.21
C SER A 50 6.42 -10.79 -1.97
N GLY A 51 6.11 -9.99 -2.98
CA GLY A 51 6.28 -8.56 -2.90
C GLY A 51 5.40 -7.85 -3.90
N PHE A 52 5.63 -6.55 -3.97
CA PHE A 52 5.07 -5.71 -5.00
C PHE A 52 6.02 -4.57 -5.30
N SER A 53 5.96 -4.09 -6.53
CA SER A 53 6.56 -2.84 -6.95
C SER A 53 5.52 -1.99 -7.66
N ALA A 54 5.51 -0.70 -7.36
CA ALA A 54 4.54 0.23 -7.89
C ALA A 54 5.26 1.36 -8.64
N TYR A 55 4.79 1.62 -9.85
CA TYR A 55 5.40 2.55 -10.80
C TYR A 55 4.40 3.64 -11.16
N ASN A 56 4.90 4.84 -11.42
CA ASN A 56 4.08 5.91 -11.98
C ASN A 56 3.89 5.70 -13.50
N GLU A 57 3.08 6.56 -14.13
CA GLU A 57 2.80 6.47 -15.58
C GLU A 57 4.04 6.58 -16.48
N GLU A 58 5.14 7.15 -15.98
CA GLU A 58 6.41 7.32 -16.68
C GLU A 58 7.34 6.10 -16.55
N GLY A 59 6.97 5.10 -15.75
CA GLY A 59 7.80 3.93 -15.47
C GLY A 59 8.79 4.12 -14.32
N ASN A 60 8.71 5.22 -13.58
CA ASN A 60 9.55 5.45 -12.41
C ASN A 60 9.03 4.66 -11.22
N LEU A 61 9.91 3.91 -10.55
CA LEU A 61 9.58 3.21 -9.31
C LEU A 61 9.17 4.24 -8.24
N VAL A 62 7.95 4.10 -7.74
CA VAL A 62 7.45 4.87 -6.60
C VAL A 62 7.86 4.17 -5.33
N PHE A 63 7.38 2.94 -5.11
CA PHE A 63 7.76 2.13 -3.96
C PHE A 63 7.79 0.64 -4.32
N SER A 64 8.55 -0.14 -3.58
CA SER A 64 8.50 -1.59 -3.60
C SER A 64 8.60 -2.17 -2.21
N TYR A 65 8.05 -3.36 -2.03
CA TYR A 65 8.09 -4.10 -0.79
C TYR A 65 8.37 -5.57 -1.09
N ARG A 66 9.25 -6.17 -0.30
CA ARG A 66 9.53 -7.60 -0.29
C ARG A 66 9.33 -8.13 1.14
N SER A 67 8.50 -9.16 1.26
CA SER A 67 8.08 -9.68 2.57
C SER A 67 9.23 -10.29 3.36
N LEU A 68 10.08 -11.09 2.70
CA LEU A 68 11.26 -11.63 3.33
C LEU A 68 12.26 -10.49 3.59
N GLY A 69 12.63 -10.30 4.86
CA GLY A 69 13.54 -9.23 5.29
C GLY A 69 12.88 -7.87 5.50
N ASN A 70 11.56 -7.73 5.30
CA ASN A 70 10.83 -6.46 5.41
C ASN A 70 11.50 -5.32 4.62
N HIS A 71 11.98 -5.61 3.41
CA HIS A 71 12.66 -4.62 2.58
C HIS A 71 11.63 -3.73 1.90
N LEU A 72 11.59 -2.46 2.26
CA LEU A 72 10.75 -1.46 1.62
C LEU A 72 11.63 -0.39 1.00
N ASN A 73 11.51 -0.21 -0.31
CA ASN A 73 12.11 0.88 -1.03
C ASN A 73 11.05 1.93 -1.36
N TYR A 74 11.37 3.20 -1.22
CA TYR A 74 10.52 4.30 -1.62
C TYR A 74 11.38 5.38 -2.27
N ARG A 75 11.09 5.70 -3.53
CA ARG A 75 11.86 6.66 -4.34
C ARG A 75 13.36 6.36 -4.34
N ASN A 76 13.73 5.09 -4.47
CA ASN A 76 15.11 4.60 -4.43
C ASN A 76 15.82 4.76 -3.08
N LYS A 77 15.10 5.10 -2.00
CA LYS A 77 15.60 5.08 -0.63
C LYS A 77 15.10 3.84 0.10
N ASP A 78 16.00 3.17 0.81
CA ASP A 78 15.63 2.03 1.66
C ASP A 78 15.07 2.55 3.00
N ILE A 79 13.86 2.10 3.36
CA ILE A 79 13.17 2.40 4.62
C ILE A 79 13.17 1.15 5.54
N SER A 80 14.07 0.20 5.33
CA SER A 80 14.16 -1.06 6.09
C SER A 80 14.41 -0.93 7.61
N VAL A 81 14.59 0.28 8.16
CA VAL A 81 14.80 0.52 9.61
C VAL A 81 13.48 0.59 10.40
N ILE A 82 12.40 0.01 9.88
CA ILE A 82 11.12 -0.05 10.59
C ILE A 82 11.19 -1.15 11.65
N ASN A 83 11.03 -0.77 12.91
CA ASN A 83 10.94 -1.73 14.00
C ASN A 83 9.57 -2.43 13.99
N GLY A 84 9.55 -3.71 13.63
CA GLY A 84 8.33 -4.53 13.52
C GLY A 84 8.17 -5.18 12.15
N ALA A 85 7.07 -5.92 11.99
CA ALA A 85 6.68 -6.53 10.72
C ALA A 85 5.83 -5.56 9.88
N ILE A 86 6.05 -5.50 8.57
CA ILE A 86 5.20 -4.74 7.65
C ILE A 86 4.00 -5.60 7.26
N ILE A 87 2.80 -5.14 7.60
CA ILE A 87 1.54 -5.82 7.30
C ILE A 87 1.02 -5.40 5.92
N SER A 88 1.15 -4.11 5.59
CA SER A 88 0.68 -3.54 4.33
C SER A 88 1.43 -2.24 4.06
N ALA A 89 1.68 -1.92 2.79
CA ALA A 89 2.19 -0.63 2.38
C ALA A 89 1.51 -0.17 1.09
N ASP A 90 1.19 1.12 1.00
CA ASP A 90 0.55 1.72 -0.16
C ASP A 90 0.89 3.22 -0.27
N TYR A 91 0.54 3.84 -1.39
CA TYR A 91 0.89 5.21 -1.72
C TYR A 91 -0.34 6.08 -1.99
N GLU A 92 -0.43 7.20 -1.28
CA GLU A 92 -1.41 8.26 -1.53
C GLU A 92 -0.87 9.19 -2.61
N GLU A 93 -1.47 9.14 -3.80
CA GLU A 93 -0.96 9.81 -4.99
C GLU A 93 -1.02 11.34 -4.89
N GLU A 94 -2.14 11.89 -4.41
CA GLU A 94 -2.34 13.35 -4.40
C GLU A 94 -1.52 14.03 -3.30
N LYS A 95 -1.42 13.40 -2.14
CA LYS A 95 -0.62 13.91 -1.01
C LYS A 95 0.84 13.48 -1.09
N ARG A 96 1.18 12.60 -2.03
CA ARG A 96 2.51 12.02 -2.24
C ARG A 96 3.10 11.45 -0.95
N LYS A 97 2.31 10.60 -0.27
CA LYS A 97 2.71 9.97 0.99
C LYS A 97 2.79 8.46 0.83
N LEU A 98 3.81 7.86 1.41
CA LEU A 98 3.83 6.41 1.64
C LEU A 98 3.19 6.14 3.00
N ILE A 99 2.31 5.14 3.02
CA ILE A 99 1.59 4.68 4.20
C ILE A 99 1.96 3.23 4.44
N ILE A 100 2.32 2.88 5.67
CA ILE A 100 2.71 1.52 6.05
C ILE A 100 1.92 1.14 7.29
N ILE A 101 1.25 -0.02 7.28
CA ILE A 101 0.80 -0.67 8.50
C ILE A 101 1.96 -1.52 9.02
N LYS A 102 2.41 -1.24 10.24
CA LYS A 102 3.37 -2.10 10.94
C LYS A 102 2.74 -2.79 12.14
N GLU A 103 3.34 -3.90 12.55
CA GLU A 103 3.05 -4.59 13.79
C GLU A 103 4.33 -4.78 14.61
N PHE A 104 4.32 -4.33 15.87
CA PHE A 104 5.42 -4.51 16.81
C PHE A 104 4.86 -4.80 18.19
N ASN A 105 5.29 -5.89 18.82
CA ASN A 105 4.75 -6.37 20.11
C ASN A 105 3.22 -6.44 20.12
N GLU A 106 2.63 -7.04 19.08
CA GLU A 106 1.17 -7.20 18.91
C GLU A 106 0.38 -5.87 18.78
N ILE A 107 1.07 -4.74 18.67
CA ILE A 107 0.45 -3.43 18.46
C ILE A 107 0.63 -3.02 17.00
N ARG A 108 -0.49 -2.63 16.37
CA ARG A 108 -0.50 -2.09 15.00
C ARG A 108 -0.60 -0.58 14.98
N SER A 109 0.08 0.02 14.02
CA SER A 109 0.06 1.45 13.76
C SER A 109 0.32 1.75 12.30
N LEU A 110 -0.05 2.96 11.87
CA LEU A 110 0.28 3.49 10.55
C LEU A 110 1.54 4.35 10.65
N LEU A 111 2.53 4.09 9.81
CA LEU A 111 3.63 5.01 9.56
C LEU A 111 3.34 5.82 8.30
N ILE A 112 3.60 7.12 8.37
CA ILE A 112 3.44 8.05 7.25
C ILE A 112 4.80 8.64 6.90
N TYR A 113 5.19 8.54 5.64
CA TYR A 113 6.41 9.12 5.09
C TYR A 113 6.08 10.15 3.99
N ASP A 114 6.90 11.19 3.89
CA ASP A 114 6.79 12.20 2.84
C ASP A 114 7.47 11.77 1.53
N ASP A 115 7.35 12.57 0.48
CA ASP A 115 7.91 12.20 -0.83
C ASP A 115 9.45 12.14 -0.88
N ASN A 116 10.14 12.63 0.16
CA ASN A 116 11.58 12.48 0.34
C ASN A 116 11.94 11.21 1.12
N ALA A 117 10.97 10.36 1.45
CA ALA A 117 11.11 9.21 2.36
C ALA A 117 11.45 9.60 3.81
N ASP A 118 11.14 10.83 4.22
CA ASP A 118 11.30 11.26 5.61
C ASP A 118 10.06 10.85 6.42
N PHE A 119 10.29 10.31 7.62
CA PHE A 119 9.23 9.92 8.54
C PHE A 119 8.49 11.16 9.06
N LEU A 120 7.16 11.14 9.00
CA LEU A 120 6.31 12.24 9.45
C LEU A 120 5.59 11.94 10.76
N SER A 121 4.91 10.79 10.84
CA SER A 121 4.09 10.46 11.99
C SER A 121 3.77 8.97 12.07
N GLU A 122 3.50 8.53 13.30
CA GLU A 122 2.92 7.23 13.61
C GLU A 122 1.51 7.43 14.16
N ILE A 123 0.51 6.80 13.54
CA ILE A 123 -0.90 6.86 13.96
C ILE A 123 -1.26 5.53 14.61
N ASN A 124 -1.66 5.58 15.88
CA ASN A 124 -2.11 4.39 16.61
C ASN A 124 -3.50 3.96 16.15
N CYS A 125 -3.82 2.68 16.37
CA CYS A 125 -5.17 2.18 16.15
C CYS A 125 -6.21 2.98 16.96
N PRO A 126 -7.35 3.35 16.36
CA PRO A 126 -8.47 3.93 17.10
C PRO A 126 -8.95 2.99 18.21
N LYS A 127 -9.47 3.55 19.30
CA LYS A 127 -9.97 2.77 20.43
C LYS A 127 -11.02 1.75 19.97
N GLY A 128 -10.76 0.47 20.24
CA GLY A 128 -11.66 -0.63 19.90
C GLY A 128 -11.45 -1.22 18.50
N TYR A 129 -10.42 -0.78 17.76
CA TYR A 129 -10.12 -1.28 16.42
C TYR A 129 -8.66 -1.70 16.30
N ILE A 130 -8.36 -2.53 15.30
CA ILE A 130 -7.01 -2.92 14.88
C ILE A 130 -6.88 -2.72 13.37
N PHE A 131 -5.84 -2.04 12.90
CA PHE A 131 -5.59 -1.88 11.47
C PHE A 131 -5.29 -3.23 10.80
N VAL A 132 -5.86 -3.51 9.63
CA VAL A 132 -5.71 -4.81 8.96
C VAL A 132 -5.15 -4.72 7.55
N SER A 133 -5.51 -3.70 6.78
CA SER A 133 -5.01 -3.51 5.42
C SER A 133 -5.18 -2.06 4.96
N LEU A 134 -4.42 -1.69 3.93
CA LEU A 134 -4.63 -0.44 3.20
C LEU A 134 -5.51 -0.71 1.98
N LYS A 135 -6.37 0.25 1.66
CA LYS A 135 -7.25 0.21 0.51
C LYS A 135 -7.04 1.45 -0.33
N ASN A 136 -6.62 1.24 -1.57
CA ASN A 136 -6.54 2.29 -2.58
C ASN A 136 -7.88 2.48 -3.28
N CYS A 137 -8.42 3.70 -3.25
CA CYS A 137 -9.63 4.11 -3.95
C CYS A 137 -9.31 5.26 -4.91
N ALA A 138 -8.84 4.89 -6.10
CA ALA A 138 -8.44 5.85 -7.14
C ALA A 138 -7.40 6.85 -6.64
N GLY A 139 -6.31 6.33 -6.08
CA GLY A 139 -5.16 7.09 -5.58
C GLY A 139 -5.31 7.58 -4.15
N HIS A 140 -6.53 7.52 -3.60
CA HIS A 140 -6.80 7.85 -2.21
C HIS A 140 -6.69 6.63 -1.31
N ILE A 141 -5.87 6.69 -0.27
CA ILE A 141 -5.65 5.60 0.66
C ILE A 141 -6.56 5.73 1.87
N MET A 142 -7.32 4.66 2.11
CA MET A 142 -8.02 4.44 3.38
C MET A 142 -7.36 3.29 4.12
N VAL A 143 -7.47 3.31 5.44
CA VAL A 143 -7.10 2.15 6.26
C VAL A 143 -8.35 1.35 6.58
N VAL A 144 -8.28 0.03 6.39
CA VAL A 144 -9.28 -0.89 6.89
C VAL A 144 -8.88 -1.28 8.30
N ALA A 145 -9.80 -1.15 9.25
CA ALA A 145 -9.62 -1.60 10.61
C ALA A 145 -10.73 -2.56 11.01
N GLN A 146 -10.37 -3.61 11.74
CA GLN A 146 -11.30 -4.56 12.31
C GLN A 146 -11.62 -4.18 13.75
N GLY A 147 -12.88 -4.26 14.15
CA GLY A 147 -13.28 -4.06 15.53
C GLY A 147 -12.83 -5.21 16.44
N ILE A 148 -12.46 -4.94 17.69
CA ILE A 148 -11.92 -5.95 18.61
C ILE A 148 -12.97 -6.50 19.59
N ASN A 149 -14.22 -6.04 19.52
CA ASN A 149 -15.30 -6.45 20.41
C ASN A 149 -16.68 -6.36 19.72
N ASP A 150 -17.74 -6.80 20.40
CA ASP A 150 -19.09 -6.79 19.83
C ASP A 150 -19.69 -5.39 19.68
N LEU A 151 -19.19 -4.37 20.41
CA LEU A 151 -19.70 -3.00 20.31
C LEU A 151 -19.33 -2.32 18.99
N THR A 152 -18.31 -2.84 18.29
CA THR A 152 -17.89 -2.34 16.99
C THR A 152 -18.57 -3.06 15.83
N ARG A 153 -19.35 -4.12 16.08
CA ARG A 153 -20.10 -4.82 15.05
C ARG A 153 -21.36 -4.05 14.67
N ASP A 154 -21.72 -4.06 13.41
CA ASP A 154 -23.00 -3.51 12.98
C ASP A 154 -24.16 -4.52 13.13
N SER A 155 -25.37 -4.06 12.84
CA SER A 155 -26.58 -4.88 12.88
C SER A 155 -26.57 -6.08 11.94
N PHE A 156 -25.64 -6.14 10.99
CA PHE A 156 -25.47 -7.22 10.03
C PHE A 156 -24.26 -8.11 10.37
N GLY A 157 -23.60 -7.89 11.51
CA GLY A 157 -22.44 -8.64 11.97
C GLY A 157 -21.13 -8.26 11.27
N ARG A 158 -21.10 -7.21 10.44
CA ARG A 158 -19.87 -6.71 9.81
C ARG A 158 -19.01 -6.03 10.87
N ASN A 159 -17.70 -6.23 10.76
CA ASN A 159 -16.73 -5.73 11.72
C ASN A 159 -15.49 -5.10 11.09
N ASP A 160 -15.46 -5.03 9.75
CA ASP A 160 -14.40 -4.36 9.00
C ASP A 160 -14.88 -2.97 8.59
N TRP A 161 -14.07 -1.97 8.92
CA TRP A 161 -14.44 -0.57 8.84
C TRP A 161 -13.38 0.20 8.07
N ASN A 162 -13.82 1.06 7.15
CA ASN A 162 -12.91 1.97 6.47
C ASN A 162 -12.71 3.23 7.33
N PHE A 163 -11.47 3.66 7.47
CA PHE A 163 -11.12 4.93 8.06
C PHE A 163 -10.35 5.76 7.05
N GLU A 164 -10.67 7.05 7.00
CA GLU A 164 -9.98 8.05 6.22
C GLU A 164 -8.81 8.61 7.02
N ILE A 165 -7.68 8.85 6.36
CA ILE A 165 -6.47 9.37 7.00
C ILE A 165 -6.45 10.89 6.83
N ASN A 166 -6.43 11.62 7.95
CA ASN A 166 -6.14 13.04 7.94
C ASN A 166 -4.62 13.24 7.84
N PHE A 167 -4.12 13.56 6.64
CA PHE A 167 -2.69 13.75 6.39
C PHE A 167 -2.10 15.07 6.88
N GLU A 168 -2.94 15.99 7.37
CA GLU A 168 -2.50 17.28 7.93
C GLU A 168 -2.25 17.16 9.44
N ASN A 169 -3.11 16.42 10.14
CA ASN A 169 -3.09 16.29 11.60
C ASN A 169 -2.74 14.87 12.08
N PHE A 170 -2.52 13.93 11.17
CA PHE A 170 -2.09 12.55 11.42
C PHE A 170 -2.98 11.78 12.41
N TYR A 171 -4.27 11.73 12.08
CA TYR A 171 -5.23 10.86 12.74
C TYR A 171 -6.15 10.21 11.71
N VAL A 172 -6.99 9.27 12.14
CA VAL A 172 -7.94 8.60 11.24
C VAL A 172 -9.38 8.77 11.72
N GLU A 173 -10.30 8.90 10.77
CA GLU A 173 -11.74 9.07 11.01
C GLU A 173 -12.52 7.93 10.36
N ARG A 174 -13.47 7.35 11.11
CA ARG A 174 -14.31 6.28 10.57
C ARG A 174 -15.19 6.84 9.46
N LYS A 175 -15.11 6.26 8.26
CA LYS A 175 -15.98 6.62 7.15
C LYS A 175 -17.34 5.95 7.35
N SER A 176 -18.40 6.75 7.43
CA SER A 176 -19.76 6.23 7.44
C SER A 176 -20.02 5.41 6.17
N ILE A 177 -20.53 4.20 6.34
CA ILE A 177 -21.10 3.44 5.24
C ILE A 177 -22.42 4.13 4.94
N THR A 178 -22.46 5.06 3.99
CA THR A 178 -23.74 5.54 3.46
C THR A 178 -24.48 4.31 2.94
N GLN A 179 -25.63 4.02 3.56
CA GLN A 179 -26.58 3.00 3.11
C GLN A 179 -27.23 3.42 1.80
#